data_AF-A0A1N6N4Z4-F1
#
_entry.id   AF-A0A1N6N4Z4-F1
#
_cell.length_a   1.000
_cell.length_b   1.000
_cell.length_c   1.000
_cell.angle_alpha   90.00
_cell.angle_beta   90.00
_cell.angle_gamma   90.00
#
_symmetry.space_group_name_H-M   'P 1'
#
loop_
_entity.id
_entity.type
_entity.pdbx_description
1 polymer ?
#
loop_
_entity_poly.entity_id
_entity_poly.type
_entity_poly.pdbx_seq_one_letter_code
_entity_poly.pdbx_strand_id
1 'polypeptide(L)'
;MAGRGVAILLWLLGPKYLLLIGLSIIVNYLVDTRISRLVMAAEGPTRHSKMLLLIGILLNVPGLVYFKYTDFVIETLNTLTGSQLASFNLLLPLGISFFTFTQIAYLVDCGRSGVSD
;
A
#
# COMPACT_ATOMS: atom_id res chain seq x y z
N MET A 1 36.59 -5.79 10.77
CA MET A 1 35.59 -5.76 11.88
C MET A 1 34.34 -4.90 11.57
N ALA A 2 33.96 -4.67 10.31
CA ALA A 2 32.81 -3.82 9.93
C ALA A 2 31.48 -4.57 9.65
N GLY A 3 31.42 -5.89 9.88
CA GLY A 3 30.28 -6.72 9.44
C GLY A 3 29.05 -6.72 10.37
N ARG A 4 29.21 -6.47 11.67
CA ARG A 4 28.11 -6.60 12.65
C ARG A 4 27.24 -5.32 12.73
N GLY A 5 27.83 -4.14 12.56
CA GLY A 5 27.10 -2.87 12.59
C GLY A 5 26.16 -2.69 11.40
N VAL A 6 26.63 -3.06 10.20
CA VAL A 6 25.82 -3.03 8.97
C VAL A 6 24.68 -4.04 9.06
N ALA A 7 24.93 -5.24 9.59
CA ALA A 7 23.90 -6.25 9.79
C ALA A 7 22.80 -5.79 10.77
N ILE A 8 23.17 -5.13 11.88
CA ILE A 8 22.20 -4.57 12.83
C ILE A 8 21.43 -3.40 12.19
N LEU A 9 22.08 -2.55 11.39
CA LEU A 9 21.40 -1.48 10.67
C LEU A 9 20.37 -2.04 9.67
N LEU A 10 20.75 -3.07 8.89
CA LEU A 10 19.84 -3.78 7.99
C LEU A 10 18.70 -4.47 8.75
N TRP A 11 18.99 -5.05 9.92
CA TRP A 11 18.01 -5.70 10.80
C TRP A 11 17.11 -4.69 11.53
N LEU A 12 17.51 -3.43 11.68
CA LEU A 12 16.69 -2.33 12.22
C LEU A 12 15.90 -1.60 11.12
N LEU A 13 16.37 -1.64 9.87
CA LEU A 13 15.68 -1.13 8.70
C LEU A 13 14.60 -2.09 8.16
N GLY A 14 14.77 -3.41 8.35
CA GLY A 14 13.76 -4.43 7.96
C GLY A 14 12.41 -4.34 8.71
N PRO A 15 12.37 -4.15 10.04
CA PRO A 15 11.15 -4.15 10.85
C PRO A 15 10.16 -3.05 10.47
N LYS A 16 10.63 -1.86 10.09
CA LYS A 16 9.74 -0.74 9.73
C LYS A 16 8.93 -1.02 8.47
N TYR A 17 9.52 -1.65 7.44
CA TYR A 17 8.78 -2.05 6.24
C TYR A 17 7.88 -3.24 6.52
N LEU A 18 8.32 -4.19 7.35
CA LEU A 18 7.49 -5.31 7.81
C LEU A 18 6.26 -4.84 8.60
N LEU A 19 6.42 -3.85 9.49
CA LEU A 19 5.31 -3.25 10.24
C LEU A 19 4.35 -2.52 9.32
N LEU A 20 4.87 -1.76 8.34
CA LEU A 20 4.04 -1.07 7.35
C LEU A 20 3.23 -2.05 6.49
N ILE A 21 3.87 -3.12 6.01
CA ILE A 21 3.22 -4.19 5.25
C ILE A 21 2.19 -4.92 6.13
N GLY A 22 2.56 -5.27 7.36
CA GLY A 22 1.67 -5.96 8.31
C GLY A 22 0.44 -5.12 8.65
N LEU A 23 0.61 -3.84 8.93
CA LEU A 23 -0.49 -2.92 9.16
C LEU A 23 -1.38 -2.80 7.91
N SER A 24 -0.78 -2.69 6.72
CA SER A 24 -1.52 -2.66 5.46
C SER A 24 -2.35 -3.94 5.24
N ILE A 25 -1.79 -5.12 5.54
CA ILE A 25 -2.53 -6.39 5.47
C ILE A 25 -3.73 -6.38 6.41
N ILE A 26 -3.52 -5.98 7.68
CA ILE A 26 -4.59 -5.94 8.68
C ILE A 26 -5.71 -4.99 8.25
N VAL A 27 -5.37 -3.78 7.79
CA VAL A 27 -6.35 -2.80 7.34
C VAL A 27 -7.13 -3.32 6.14
N ASN A 28 -6.46 -3.86 5.12
CA ASN A 28 -7.13 -4.44 3.96
C ASN A 28 -8.07 -5.58 4.36
N TYR A 29 -7.58 -6.54 5.14
CA TYR A 29 -8.39 -7.66 5.63
C TYR A 29 -9.66 -7.22 6.36
N LEU A 30 -9.56 -6.19 7.21
CA LEU A 30 -10.73 -5.64 7.90
C LEU A 30 -11.71 -4.98 6.92
N VAL A 31 -11.22 -4.22 5.94
CA VAL A 31 -12.06 -3.57 4.91
C VAL A 31 -12.74 -4.62 4.04
N ASP A 32 -11.99 -5.61 3.56
CA ASP A 32 -12.47 -6.72 2.72
C ASP A 32 -13.57 -7.52 3.40
N THR A 33 -13.37 -7.85 4.69
CA THR A 33 -14.36 -8.58 5.49
C THR A 33 -15.64 -7.76 5.65
N ARG A 34 -15.54 -6.44 5.82
CA ARG A 34 -16.72 -5.56 5.96
C ARG A 34 -17.46 -5.40 4.64
N ILE A 35 -16.74 -5.22 3.53
CA ILE A 35 -17.30 -5.17 2.18
C ILE A 35 -18.05 -6.48 1.90
N SER A 36 -17.40 -7.63 2.11
CA SER A 36 -17.98 -8.95 1.83
C SER A 36 -19.26 -9.18 2.63
N ARG A 37 -19.28 -8.87 3.93
CA ARG A 37 -20.51 -8.97 4.75
C ARG A 37 -21.63 -8.09 4.25
N LEU A 38 -21.34 -6.86 3.83
CA LEU A 38 -22.35 -5.95 3.29
C LEU A 38 -22.89 -6.40 1.95
N VAL A 39 -22.03 -6.98 1.10
CA VAL A 39 -22.44 -7.52 -0.20
C VAL A 39 -23.30 -8.76 -0.02
N MET A 40 -22.89 -9.70 0.85
CA MET A 40 -23.66 -10.92 1.12
C MET A 40 -25.02 -10.62 1.78
N ALA A 41 -25.05 -9.72 2.77
CA ALA A 41 -26.29 -9.38 3.48
C ALA A 41 -27.34 -8.69 2.58
N ALA A 42 -26.91 -8.06 1.49
CA ALA A 42 -27.77 -7.35 0.55
C ALA A 42 -27.94 -8.10 -0.78
N GLU A 43 -27.42 -9.33 -0.89
CA GLU A 43 -27.38 -10.12 -2.13
C GLU A 43 -26.79 -9.35 -3.33
N GLY A 44 -25.83 -8.45 -3.06
CA GLY A 44 -25.18 -7.65 -4.08
C GLY A 44 -24.53 -6.35 -3.58
N PRO A 45 -23.88 -5.60 -4.49
CA PRO A 45 -23.14 -4.39 -4.14
C PRO A 45 -24.04 -3.25 -3.64
N THR A 46 -23.79 -2.79 -2.41
CA THR A 46 -24.50 -1.66 -1.82
C THR A 46 -23.74 -0.34 -1.99
N ARG A 47 -24.42 0.79 -1.77
CA ARG A 47 -23.73 2.10 -1.74
C ARG A 47 -22.62 2.15 -0.70
N HIS A 48 -22.85 1.52 0.46
CA HIS A 48 -21.87 1.45 1.54
C HIS A 48 -20.67 0.56 1.18
N SER A 49 -20.89 -0.60 0.56
CA SER A 49 -19.79 -1.47 0.14
C SER A 49 -18.93 -0.82 -0.95
N LYS A 50 -19.54 -0.09 -1.90
CA LYS A 50 -18.83 0.70 -2.91
C LYS A 50 -17.99 1.83 -2.31
N MET A 51 -18.52 2.52 -1.29
CA MET A 51 -17.79 3.59 -0.61
C MET A 51 -16.61 3.02 0.18
N LEU A 52 -16.78 1.90 0.87
CA LEU A 52 -15.69 1.20 1.55
C LEU A 52 -14.62 0.69 0.58
N LEU A 53 -15.03 0.17 -0.58
CA LEU A 53 -14.11 -0.23 -1.65
C LEU A 53 -13.25 0.95 -2.12
N LEU A 54 -13.88 2.10 -2.39
CA LEU A 54 -13.16 3.31 -2.79
C LEU A 54 -12.16 3.75 -1.70
N ILE A 55 -12.57 3.74 -0.44
CA ILE A 55 -11.69 4.07 0.70
C ILE A 55 -10.53 3.06 0.77
N GLY A 56 -10.78 1.76 0.64
CA GLY A 56 -9.75 0.73 0.64
C GLY A 56 -8.70 0.93 -0.45
N ILE A 57 -9.14 1.23 -1.68
CA ILE A 57 -8.23 1.55 -2.79
C ILE A 57 -7.41 2.81 -2.47
N LEU A 58 -8.06 3.87 -1.99
CA LEU A 58 -7.39 5.12 -1.62
C LEU A 58 -6.39 4.97 -0.46
N LEU A 59 -6.50 3.94 0.38
CA LEU A 59 -5.51 3.65 1.42
C LEU A 59 -4.26 2.94 0.89
N ASN A 60 -4.39 2.20 -0.22
CA ASN A 60 -3.28 1.45 -0.83
C ASN A 60 -2.44 2.30 -1.81
N VAL A 61 -3.08 3.17 -2.59
CA VAL A 61 -2.42 3.98 -3.63
C VAL A 61 -1.34 4.94 -3.09
N PRO A 62 -1.52 5.64 -1.95
CA PRO A 62 -0.53 6.58 -1.44
C PRO A 62 0.83 5.95 -1.14
N GLY A 63 0.85 4.72 -0.61
CA GLY A 63 2.09 3.97 -0.38
C GLY A 63 2.81 3.71 -1.69
N LEU A 64 2.08 3.27 -2.73
CA LEU A 64 2.65 3.05 -4.06
C LEU A 64 3.22 4.35 -4.65
N VAL A 65 2.48 5.45 -4.55
CA VAL A 65 2.92 6.76 -5.06
C VAL A 65 4.18 7.24 -4.33
N TYR A 66 4.18 7.16 -3.00
CA TYR A 66 5.32 7.59 -2.18
C TYR A 66 6.59 6.80 -2.49
N PHE A 67 6.51 5.48 -2.57
CA PHE A 67 7.70 4.65 -2.81
C PHE A 67 8.16 4.64 -4.27
N LYS A 68 7.26 4.86 -5.25
CA LYS A 68 7.59 4.70 -6.67
C LYS A 68 7.82 6.01 -7.41
N TYR A 69 7.18 7.10 -7.01
CA TYR A 69 7.16 8.34 -7.77
C TYR A 69 7.75 9.54 -7.03
N THR A 70 8.01 9.46 -5.73
CA THR A 70 8.54 10.61 -4.96
C THR A 70 9.88 11.11 -5.50
N ASP A 71 10.85 10.25 -5.77
CA ASP A 71 12.16 10.69 -6.28
C ASP A 71 12.04 11.29 -7.70
N PHE A 72 11.19 10.72 -8.56
CA PHE A 72 10.89 11.28 -9.89
C PHE A 72 10.24 12.67 -9.82
N VAL A 73 9.30 12.86 -8.88
CA VAL A 73 8.64 14.16 -8.67
C VAL A 73 9.64 15.20 -8.16
N ILE A 74 10.50 14.81 -7.22
CA ILE A 74 11.56 15.68 -6.69
C ILE A 74 12.52 16.10 -7.80
N GLU A 75 12.97 15.16 -8.63
CA GLU A 75 13.85 15.44 -9.77
C GLU A 75 13.18 16.38 -10.80
N THR A 76 11.91 16.13 -11.12
CA THR A 76 11.13 16.98 -12.02
C THR A 76 11.00 18.41 -11.48
N LEU A 77 10.68 18.55 -10.18
CA LEU A 77 10.59 19.86 -9.53
C LEU A 77 11.93 20.58 -9.53
N ASN A 78 13.02 19.89 -9.16
CA ASN A 78 14.37 20.46 -9.19
C ASN A 78 14.74 20.96 -10.60
N THR A 79 14.37 20.21 -11.64
CA THR A 79 14.61 20.58 -13.03
C THR A 79 13.80 21.82 -13.46
N LEU A 80 12.54 21.92 -13.03
CA LEU A 80 11.62 23.00 -13.44
C LEU A 80 11.82 24.30 -12.66
N THR A 81 12.10 24.21 -11.35
CA THR A 81 12.22 25.39 -10.48
C THR A 81 13.66 25.78 -10.17
N GLY A 82 14.64 24.98 -10.62
CA GLY A 82 16.05 25.15 -10.26
C GLY A 82 16.32 24.88 -8.77
N SER A 83 15.36 24.28 -8.05
CA SER A 83 15.52 23.91 -6.64
C SER A 83 16.51 22.76 -6.49
N GLN A 84 17.12 22.64 -5.30
CA GLN A 84 18.04 21.55 -4.96
C GLN A 84 17.47 20.71 -3.81
N LEU A 85 16.26 20.20 -3.99
CA LEU A 85 15.67 19.27 -3.03
C LEU A 85 16.45 17.95 -3.08
N ALA A 86 16.89 17.46 -1.92
CA ALA A 86 17.57 16.19 -1.84
C ALA A 86 16.60 15.02 -2.13
N SER A 87 16.96 14.14 -3.06
CA SER A 87 16.24 12.88 -3.28
C SER A 87 16.37 11.99 -2.05
N PHE A 88 15.29 11.29 -1.71
CA PHE A 88 15.27 10.45 -0.52
C PHE A 88 15.96 9.10 -0.75
N ASN A 89 16.29 8.74 -2.00
CA ASN A 89 16.93 7.48 -2.39
C ASN A 89 16.27 6.31 -1.65
N LEU A 90 14.93 6.26 -1.69
CA LEU A 90 14.18 5.26 -0.95
C LEU A 90 14.59 3.88 -1.46
N LEU A 91 15.27 3.12 -0.61
CA LEU A 91 15.58 1.72 -0.89
C LEU A 91 14.24 1.00 -1.02
N LEU A 92 13.81 0.74 -2.26
CA LEU A 92 12.52 0.12 -2.50
C LEU A 92 12.50 -1.27 -1.85
N PRO A 93 11.49 -1.60 -1.03
CA PRO A 93 11.20 -2.99 -0.76
C PRO A 93 10.78 -3.61 -2.10
N LEU A 94 11.66 -4.43 -2.67
CA LEU A 94 11.38 -5.24 -3.84
C LEU A 94 10.02 -5.93 -3.65
N GLY A 95 9.02 -5.55 -4.45
CA GLY A 95 7.68 -6.14 -4.40
C GLY A 95 6.53 -5.26 -3.90
N ILE A 96 6.75 -3.99 -3.50
CA ILE A 96 5.62 -3.15 -3.02
C ILE A 96 4.53 -2.94 -4.08
N SER A 97 4.90 -2.83 -5.36
CA SER A 97 3.91 -2.73 -6.44
C SER A 97 3.08 -4.00 -6.58
N PHE A 98 3.71 -5.18 -6.54
CA PHE A 98 3.01 -6.45 -6.61
C PHE A 98 2.05 -6.59 -5.43
N PHE A 99 2.55 -6.34 -4.21
CA PHE A 99 1.75 -6.36 -2.99
C PHE A 99 0.53 -5.44 -3.05
N THR A 100 0.72 -4.16 -3.42
CA THR A 100 -0.38 -3.19 -3.53
C THR A 100 -1.41 -3.61 -4.59
N PHE A 101 -0.97 -4.11 -5.75
CA PHE A 101 -1.91 -4.58 -6.78
C PHE A 101 -2.67 -5.83 -6.35
N THR A 102 -2.04 -6.77 -5.62
CA THR A 102 -2.72 -7.93 -5.06
C THR A 102 -3.79 -7.52 -4.05
N GLN A 103 -3.51 -6.57 -3.15
CA GLN A 103 -4.48 -6.06 -2.18
C GLN A 103 -5.67 -5.38 -2.85
N ILE A 104 -5.41 -4.54 -3.87
CA ILE A 104 -6.47 -3.87 -4.64
C ILE A 104 -7.32 -4.88 -5.41
N ALA A 105 -6.70 -5.90 -6.02
CA ALA A 105 -7.43 -6.95 -6.72
C ALA A 105 -8.39 -7.69 -5.76
N TYR A 106 -7.90 -8.05 -4.58
CA TYR A 106 -8.71 -8.73 -3.57
C TYR A 106 -9.88 -7.87 -3.06
N LEU A 107 -9.63 -6.58 -2.79
CA LEU A 107 -10.68 -5.59 -2.46
C LEU A 107 -11.79 -5.55 -3.52
N VAL A 108 -11.40 -5.48 -4.80
CA VAL A 108 -12.33 -5.43 -5.93
C VAL A 108 -13.14 -6.72 -6.04
N ASP A 109 -12.52 -7.88 -5.85
CA ASP A 109 -13.20 -9.17 -5.89
C ASP A 109 -14.24 -9.30 -4.77
N CYS A 110 -13.89 -8.91 -3.53
CA CYS A 110 -14.83 -8.81 -2.42
C CYS A 110 -16.01 -7.87 -2.70
N GLY A 111 -15.75 -6.75 -3.37
CA GLY A 111 -16.77 -5.76 -3.73
C GLY A 111 -17.75 -6.20 -4.81
N ARG A 112 -17.38 -7.18 -5.65
CA ARG A 112 -18.22 -7.68 -6.76
C ARG A 112 -19.10 -8.83 -6.35
N SER A 113 -18.52 -9.82 -5.68
CA SER A 113 -19.18 -11.12 -5.48
C SER A 113 -19.54 -11.38 -4.02
N GLY A 114 -18.98 -10.62 -3.07
CA GLY A 114 -19.05 -10.92 -1.65
C GLY A 114 -18.51 -12.34 -1.42
N VAL A 115 -17.19 -12.50 -1.46
CA VAL A 115 -16.54 -13.81 -1.49
C VAL A 115 -17.12 -14.72 -0.39
N SER A 116 -17.86 -15.74 -0.82
CA SER A 116 -18.27 -16.89 -0.04
C SER A 116 -17.22 -17.98 -0.26
N ASP A 117 -16.26 -18.06 0.65
CA ASP A 117 -15.54 -19.32 0.86
C ASP A 117 -16.42 -20.30 1.64
#